data_AF-A0A5C3PYJ3-F1
#
_entry.id   AF-A0A5C3PYJ3-F1
#
_cell.length_a   1.000
_cell.length_b   1.000
_cell.length_c   1.000
_cell.angle_alpha   90.00
_cell.angle_beta   90.00
_cell.angle_gamma   90.00
#
_symmetry.space_group_name_H-M   'P 1'
#
loop_
_entity.id
_entity.type
_entity.pdbx_description
1 polymer ?
#
loop_
_entity_poly.entity_id
_entity_poly.type
_entity_poly.pdbx_seq_one_letter_code
_entity_poly.pdbx_strand_id
1 'polypeptide(L)'
;MADSPDGSESGNESGDDGQLKIRIPNPKMYMARQSQWKGRRGKPRCDHCRLNNLKCDRVLPTCNHCAWSTGRECKYTPLPTPAHRGIPRCDRCRLKNLKCDRNLPVCNHCTEDNETDCNYTPKKRHKVPTDHGPVGNRPVAPYASKTASFLVNDQDEDSPPVGSPEGPSAGPAYEGGAPIDEDAPMEQDPDGSFQQTGSDGSFAWGMIVTTPHIDPWMHPSFVPLPEIVVRGLRAVNAIEMPSRHHYDDTLSKFLAGLTPELRETATFTTETYAEVARAIAEGRITSLANRLQLWATCHHARSGSAKRHLILLPRDAFYHMNREDEEKLRLNYIMQADGEENSESAKKLAENGLSPAQSAAVFERVPVQNQIYDVLVYTHRNHGSSSTMLFEARRIGVATITWPMVEMFIRLCPLCKLRAKGGATRGPSEEESGSYRGPSLPPPPPPIPGGIKR
;
A
#
# COMPACT_ATOMS: atom_id res chain seq x y z
N MET A 1 -20.01 -87.33 31.84
CA MET A 1 -21.17 -86.43 31.78
C MET A 1 -20.75 -85.13 32.42
N ALA A 2 -20.99 -84.01 31.72
CA ALA A 2 -21.07 -82.63 32.19
C ALA A 2 -19.96 -82.04 33.09
N ASP A 3 -19.59 -80.81 32.70
CA ASP A 3 -18.94 -79.72 33.45
C ASP A 3 -17.41 -79.50 33.47
N SER A 4 -17.09 -78.27 33.02
CA SER A 4 -15.98 -77.34 33.36
C SER A 4 -14.58 -77.58 32.76
N PRO A 5 -13.67 -76.56 32.65
CA PRO A 5 -13.72 -75.17 33.15
C PRO A 5 -13.20 -74.04 32.20
N ASP A 6 -13.52 -72.82 32.61
CA ASP A 6 -12.70 -71.59 32.78
C ASP A 6 -11.40 -71.33 31.98
N GLY A 7 -11.24 -70.04 31.60
CA GLY A 7 -9.94 -69.38 31.41
C GLY A 7 -9.49 -69.09 29.97
N SER A 8 -9.54 -67.80 29.57
CA SER A 8 -8.33 -66.99 29.30
C SER A 8 -8.65 -65.73 28.48
N GLU A 9 -8.37 -64.58 29.09
CA GLU A 9 -8.23 -63.28 28.45
C GLU A 9 -7.04 -63.28 27.48
N SER A 10 -7.22 -62.71 26.29
CA SER A 10 -6.18 -61.94 25.60
C SER A 10 -6.81 -61.14 24.47
N GLY A 11 -6.71 -59.81 24.60
CA GLY A 11 -7.22 -58.85 23.63
C GLY A 11 -6.52 -58.90 22.28
N ASN A 12 -7.30 -58.54 21.26
CA ASN A 12 -6.82 -57.89 20.05
C ASN A 12 -8.02 -57.17 19.42
N GLU A 13 -8.29 -55.94 19.86
CA GLU A 13 -9.07 -55.00 19.06
C GLU A 13 -8.25 -54.67 17.81
N SER A 14 -8.48 -55.47 16.77
CA SER A 14 -7.98 -55.24 15.42
C SER A 14 -8.68 -54.01 14.85
N GLY A 15 -8.10 -52.84 15.12
CA GLY A 15 -8.48 -51.58 14.52
C GLY A 15 -8.31 -51.66 13.00
N ASP A 16 -9.45 -51.70 12.32
CA ASP A 16 -9.61 -51.57 10.87
C ASP A 16 -9.05 -50.21 10.39
N ASP A 17 -7.74 -50.16 10.15
CA ASP A 17 -7.10 -49.08 9.39
C ASP A 17 -7.49 -49.26 7.92
N GLY A 18 -8.75 -48.90 7.64
CA GLY A 18 -9.31 -48.74 6.32
C GLY A 18 -8.38 -47.89 5.47
N GLN A 19 -7.67 -48.58 4.59
CA GLN A 19 -6.77 -48.03 3.59
C GLN A 19 -7.52 -46.96 2.77
N LEU A 20 -7.38 -45.69 3.16
CA LEU A 20 -7.93 -44.54 2.44
C LEU A 20 -7.20 -44.42 1.09
N LYS A 21 -7.60 -45.24 0.12
CA LYS A 21 -7.25 -45.07 -1.29
C LYS A 21 -7.78 -43.71 -1.71
N ILE A 22 -6.90 -42.73 -1.78
CA ILE A 22 -7.17 -41.43 -2.36
C ILE A 22 -7.60 -41.69 -3.81
N ARG A 23 -8.91 -41.63 -4.09
CA ARG A 23 -9.45 -41.76 -5.45
C ARG A 23 -8.90 -40.59 -6.27
N ILE A 24 -7.87 -40.87 -7.07
CA ILE A 24 -7.33 -39.91 -8.04
C ILE A 24 -8.44 -39.69 -9.08
N PRO A 25 -8.97 -38.47 -9.24
CA PRO A 25 -9.98 -38.19 -10.26
C PRO A 25 -9.44 -38.54 -11.65
N ASN A 26 -10.32 -39.05 -12.51
CA ASN A 26 -10.05 -39.45 -13.89
C ASN A 26 -9.05 -38.49 -14.59
N PRO A 27 -7.94 -38.97 -15.19
CA PRO A 27 -6.90 -38.15 -15.80
C PRO A 27 -7.41 -37.11 -16.80
N LYS A 28 -8.54 -37.38 -17.48
CA LYS A 28 -9.17 -36.46 -18.43
C LYS A 28 -9.70 -35.17 -17.78
N MET A 29 -10.16 -35.24 -16.52
CA MET A 29 -10.61 -34.07 -15.75
C MET A 29 -9.45 -33.19 -15.27
N TYR A 30 -8.27 -33.78 -15.04
CA TYR A 30 -7.08 -33.05 -14.57
C TYR A 30 -6.47 -32.18 -15.67
N MET A 31 -6.44 -32.69 -16.91
CA MET A 31 -5.96 -31.94 -18.08
C MET A 31 -6.90 -30.78 -18.46
N ALA A 32 -8.22 -30.98 -18.40
CA ALA A 32 -9.20 -29.95 -18.76
C ALA A 32 -9.23 -28.75 -17.80
N ARG A 33 -8.86 -28.93 -16.52
CA ARG A 33 -8.81 -27.82 -15.54
C ARG A 33 -7.55 -26.98 -15.63
N GLN A 34 -6.43 -27.45 -16.17
CA GLN A 34 -5.16 -26.67 -16.18
C GLN A 34 -5.28 -25.33 -16.91
N SER A 35 -6.16 -25.20 -17.92
CA SER A 35 -6.36 -23.96 -18.68
C SER A 35 -7.05 -22.83 -17.88
N GLN A 36 -7.75 -23.17 -16.78
CA GLN A 36 -8.47 -22.18 -15.94
C GLN A 36 -7.67 -21.71 -14.71
N TRP A 37 -6.53 -22.34 -14.38
CA TRP A 37 -5.67 -21.92 -13.25
C TRP A 37 -4.73 -20.75 -13.61
N LYS A 38 -5.26 -19.76 -14.34
CA LYS A 38 -4.59 -18.49 -14.59
C LYS A 38 -4.64 -17.64 -13.31
N GLY A 39 -3.97 -18.12 -12.27
CA GLY A 39 -3.92 -17.47 -10.96
C GLY A 39 -3.33 -16.06 -11.08
N ARG A 40 -3.72 -15.17 -10.17
CA ARG A 40 -3.25 -13.77 -10.05
C ARG A 40 -1.72 -13.61 -9.90
N ARG A 41 -0.96 -14.71 -9.78
CA ARG A 41 0.50 -14.70 -9.91
C ARG A 41 0.79 -14.69 -11.41
N GLY A 42 1.02 -13.51 -11.96
CA GLY A 42 1.19 -13.27 -13.40
C GLY A 42 2.13 -14.25 -14.12
N LYS A 43 2.05 -14.25 -15.46
CA LYS A 43 2.77 -15.17 -16.37
C LYS A 43 4.20 -15.51 -15.87
N PRO A 44 4.67 -16.76 -15.99
CA PRO A 44 6.01 -17.14 -15.53
C PRO A 44 7.09 -16.29 -16.22
N ARG A 45 8.19 -16.00 -15.50
CA ARG A 45 9.41 -15.44 -16.11
C ARG A 45 9.99 -16.46 -17.09
N CYS A 46 10.64 -16.01 -18.17
CA CYS A 46 11.37 -16.92 -19.07
C CYS A 46 12.49 -17.64 -18.31
N ASP A 47 12.96 -18.76 -18.84
CA ASP A 47 13.96 -19.63 -18.21
C ASP A 47 15.27 -18.89 -17.96
N HIS A 48 15.72 -18.06 -18.91
CA HIS A 48 16.95 -17.28 -18.78
C HIS A 48 16.88 -16.27 -17.63
N CYS A 49 15.82 -15.46 -17.57
CA CYS A 49 15.64 -14.51 -16.46
C CYS A 49 15.36 -15.22 -15.13
N ARG A 50 14.74 -16.40 -15.14
CA ARG A 50 14.51 -17.19 -13.92
C ARG A 50 15.83 -17.71 -13.33
N LEU A 51 16.69 -18.30 -14.16
CA LEU A 51 17.98 -18.86 -13.73
C LEU A 51 18.94 -17.79 -13.21
N ASN A 52 18.95 -16.62 -13.84
CA ASN A 52 19.85 -15.51 -13.48
C ASN A 52 19.21 -14.49 -12.52
N ASN A 53 18.01 -14.81 -12.00
CA ASN A 53 17.20 -13.95 -11.15
C ASN A 53 16.99 -12.51 -11.69
N LEU A 54 16.90 -12.35 -13.00
CA LEU A 54 16.68 -11.08 -13.68
C LEU A 54 15.20 -10.66 -13.66
N LYS A 55 14.95 -9.36 -13.90
CA LYS A 55 13.60 -8.85 -14.18
C LYS A 55 13.16 -9.33 -15.57
N CYS A 56 11.97 -9.89 -15.66
CA CYS A 56 11.37 -10.36 -16.91
C CYS A 56 10.03 -9.66 -17.08
N ASP A 57 9.86 -8.93 -18.17
CA ASP A 57 8.62 -8.25 -18.56
C ASP A 57 7.58 -9.21 -19.18
N ARG A 58 7.98 -10.47 -19.45
CA ARG A 58 7.11 -11.59 -19.87
C ARG A 58 6.42 -11.36 -21.21
N VAL A 59 6.99 -10.49 -22.05
CA VAL A 59 6.57 -10.32 -23.44
C VAL A 59 6.94 -11.59 -24.21
N LEU A 60 6.00 -12.08 -25.02
CA LEU A 60 6.19 -13.21 -25.93
C LEU A 60 6.41 -12.67 -27.35
N PRO A 61 7.24 -13.30 -28.19
CA PRO A 61 8.00 -14.54 -27.93
C PRO A 61 9.26 -14.33 -27.08
N THR A 62 9.80 -13.11 -27.03
CA THR A 62 11.04 -12.77 -26.35
C THR A 62 10.82 -11.61 -25.38
N CYS A 63 11.28 -11.76 -24.14
CA CYS A 63 11.19 -10.71 -23.12
C CYS A 63 12.21 -9.59 -23.42
N ASN A 64 11.94 -8.32 -23.05
CA ASN A 64 12.86 -7.21 -23.36
C ASN A 64 14.28 -7.50 -22.88
N HIS A 65 14.43 -8.08 -21.68
CA HIS A 65 15.77 -8.38 -21.14
C HIS A 65 16.55 -9.40 -22.00
N CYS A 66 15.86 -10.35 -22.63
CA CYS A 66 16.49 -11.32 -23.54
C CYS A 66 16.69 -10.75 -24.95
N ALA A 67 15.87 -9.80 -25.38
CA ALA A 67 15.99 -9.17 -26.71
C ALA A 67 17.33 -8.44 -26.87
N TRP A 68 17.84 -7.85 -25.78
CA TRP A 68 19.14 -7.15 -25.77
C TRP A 68 20.33 -8.07 -25.50
N SER A 69 20.13 -9.32 -25.04
CA SER A 69 21.22 -10.27 -24.83
C SER A 69 21.48 -11.06 -26.12
N THR A 70 22.54 -10.71 -26.85
CA THR A 70 22.92 -11.38 -28.10
C THR A 70 23.13 -12.89 -27.88
N GLY A 71 22.32 -13.71 -28.56
CA GLY A 71 22.51 -15.16 -28.67
C GLY A 71 21.88 -16.04 -27.58
N ARG A 72 21.03 -15.52 -26.67
CA ARG A 72 20.34 -16.36 -25.68
C ARG A 72 18.87 -16.60 -26.03
N GLU A 73 18.46 -17.86 -26.03
CA GLU A 73 17.08 -18.26 -26.33
C GLU A 73 16.14 -17.90 -25.16
N CYS A 74 15.10 -17.10 -25.44
CA CYS A 74 14.08 -16.71 -24.46
C CYS A 74 12.96 -17.76 -24.39
N LYS A 75 13.26 -18.92 -23.79
CA LYS A 75 12.29 -20.01 -23.63
C LYS A 75 11.44 -19.85 -22.38
N TYR A 76 10.16 -20.23 -22.45
CA TYR A 76 9.25 -20.27 -21.31
C TYR A 76 8.85 -21.72 -21.02
N THR A 77 9.61 -22.40 -20.15
CA THR A 77 9.22 -23.73 -19.67
C THR A 77 8.05 -23.57 -18.69
N PRO A 78 6.88 -24.19 -18.96
CA PRO A 78 5.74 -24.17 -18.04
C PRO A 78 6.19 -24.64 -16.66
N LEU A 79 5.91 -23.85 -15.62
CA LEU A 79 6.17 -24.30 -14.26
C LEU A 79 5.30 -25.54 -13.97
N PRO A 80 5.82 -26.55 -13.24
CA PRO A 80 4.99 -27.65 -12.76
C PRO A 80 3.80 -27.04 -12.02
N THR A 81 2.60 -27.53 -12.34
CA THR A 81 1.35 -26.86 -11.93
C THR A 81 1.31 -26.58 -10.41
N PRO A 82 0.77 -25.43 -9.97
CA PRO A 82 0.70 -25.08 -8.55
C PRO A 82 -0.02 -26.10 -7.66
N ALA A 83 -0.78 -27.04 -8.26
CA ALA A 83 -1.40 -28.19 -7.60
C ALA A 83 -0.42 -29.01 -6.74
N HIS A 84 0.89 -28.98 -7.04
CA HIS A 84 1.89 -29.69 -6.23
C HIS A 84 2.22 -29.00 -4.88
N ARG A 85 1.76 -27.77 -4.62
CA ARG A 85 1.99 -27.12 -3.30
C ARG A 85 1.12 -27.70 -2.17
N GLY A 86 -0.01 -28.33 -2.51
CA GLY A 86 -0.90 -28.96 -1.53
C GLY A 86 -0.56 -30.42 -1.23
N ILE A 87 0.28 -31.06 -2.04
CA ILE A 87 0.65 -32.46 -1.88
C ILE A 87 1.82 -32.53 -0.87
N PRO A 88 1.73 -33.36 0.19
CA PRO A 88 2.85 -33.55 1.12
C PRO A 88 4.07 -34.14 0.40
N ARG A 89 5.25 -34.09 1.01
CA ARG A 89 6.40 -34.91 0.54
C ARG A 89 6.00 -36.38 0.66
N CYS A 90 6.43 -37.25 -0.28
CA CYS A 90 6.24 -38.69 -0.13
C CYS A 90 6.91 -39.17 1.17
N ASP A 91 6.43 -40.28 1.72
CA ASP A 91 6.81 -40.78 3.04
C ASP A 91 8.32 -41.06 3.12
N ARG A 92 8.91 -41.61 2.06
CA ARG A 92 10.37 -41.84 1.97
C ARG A 92 11.17 -40.54 2.01
N CYS A 93 10.87 -39.58 1.12
CA CYS A 93 11.57 -38.30 1.12
C CYS A 93 11.33 -37.52 2.42
N ARG A 94 10.19 -37.73 3.09
CA ARG A 94 9.92 -37.16 4.41
C ARG A 94 10.82 -37.79 5.48
N LEU A 95 10.93 -39.11 5.52
CA LEU A 95 11.77 -39.86 6.46
C LEU A 95 13.26 -39.58 6.26
N LYS A 96 13.73 -39.56 5.01
CA LYS A 96 15.13 -39.26 4.64
C LYS A 96 15.43 -37.74 4.57
N ASN A 97 14.46 -36.90 4.90
CA ASN A 97 14.52 -35.43 4.82
C ASN A 97 15.00 -34.87 3.45
N LEU A 98 14.67 -35.54 2.35
CA LEU A 98 15.00 -35.12 0.98
C LEU A 98 13.97 -34.10 0.44
N LYS A 99 14.37 -33.37 -0.61
CA LYS A 99 13.49 -32.45 -1.34
C LYS A 99 12.63 -33.22 -2.34
N CYS A 100 11.44 -33.64 -1.92
CA CYS A 100 10.47 -34.26 -2.84
C CYS A 100 9.93 -33.24 -3.86
N ASP A 101 10.07 -33.56 -5.15
CA ASP A 101 9.48 -32.86 -6.29
C ASP A 101 7.96 -33.05 -6.40
N ARG A 102 7.42 -34.05 -5.68
CA ARG A 102 5.99 -34.36 -5.55
C ARG A 102 5.33 -34.77 -6.87
N ASN A 103 6.11 -35.34 -7.79
CA ASN A 103 5.56 -35.94 -9.00
C ASN A 103 4.76 -37.20 -8.63
N LEU A 104 3.58 -37.34 -9.22
CA LEU A 104 2.71 -38.50 -9.06
C LEU A 104 2.79 -39.33 -10.36
N PRO A 105 2.75 -40.67 -10.28
CA PRO A 105 2.58 -41.49 -9.07
C PRO A 105 3.86 -41.64 -8.22
N VAL A 106 5.05 -41.47 -8.82
CA VAL A 106 6.35 -41.63 -8.15
C VAL A 106 7.17 -40.34 -8.32
N CYS A 107 7.82 -39.90 -7.24
CA CYS A 107 8.66 -38.72 -7.21
C CYS A 107 10.02 -39.00 -7.89
N ASN A 108 10.67 -38.01 -8.52
CA ASN A 108 11.90 -38.27 -9.29
C ASN A 108 13.00 -38.93 -8.45
N HIS A 109 13.12 -38.58 -7.16
CA HIS A 109 14.08 -39.23 -6.26
C HIS A 109 13.77 -40.71 -5.96
N CYS A 110 12.49 -41.10 -5.93
CA CYS A 110 12.13 -42.50 -5.78
C CYS A 110 12.34 -43.26 -7.10
N THR A 111 12.10 -42.61 -8.23
CA THR A 111 12.37 -43.16 -9.57
C THR A 111 13.86 -43.41 -9.79
N GLU A 112 14.72 -42.45 -9.46
CA GLU A 112 16.18 -42.56 -9.61
C GLU A 112 16.77 -43.71 -8.78
N ASP A 113 16.20 -43.96 -7.60
CA ASP A 113 16.63 -45.03 -6.69
C ASP A 113 15.95 -46.39 -6.98
N ASN A 114 15.14 -46.49 -8.05
CA ASN A 114 14.34 -47.67 -8.41
C ASN A 114 13.46 -48.21 -7.27
N GLU A 115 12.98 -47.34 -6.39
CA GLU A 115 12.09 -47.74 -5.30
C GLU A 115 10.62 -47.61 -5.69
N THR A 116 9.86 -48.68 -5.49
CA THR A 116 8.42 -48.74 -5.80
C THR A 116 7.54 -48.08 -4.74
N ASP A 117 8.08 -47.82 -3.54
CA ASP A 117 7.30 -47.43 -2.35
C ASP A 117 7.21 -45.89 -2.17
N CYS A 118 6.82 -45.18 -3.24
CA CYS A 118 6.62 -43.74 -3.20
C CYS A 118 5.19 -43.37 -2.76
N ASN A 119 4.89 -43.54 -1.47
CA ASN A 119 3.57 -43.24 -0.91
C ASN A 119 3.44 -41.80 -0.40
N TYR A 120 2.25 -41.21 -0.56
CA TYR A 120 1.97 -39.83 -0.14
C TYR A 120 0.91 -39.81 0.98
N THR A 121 1.33 -40.10 2.22
CA THR A 121 0.38 -40.11 3.35
C THR A 121 0.07 -38.68 3.83
N PRO A 122 -1.22 -38.26 3.89
CA PRO A 122 -1.62 -36.97 4.43
C PRO A 122 -1.10 -36.80 5.86
N LYS A 123 -0.47 -35.66 6.16
CA LYS A 123 0.00 -35.37 7.53
C LYS A 123 -1.21 -35.25 8.44
N LYS A 124 -1.44 -36.24 9.31
CA LYS A 124 -2.43 -36.19 10.39
C LYS A 124 -2.09 -34.96 11.23
N ARG A 125 -2.85 -33.86 11.08
CA ARG A 125 -2.68 -32.70 11.95
C ARG A 125 -3.08 -33.17 13.34
N HIS A 126 -2.20 -32.94 14.32
CA HIS A 126 -2.58 -33.06 15.72
C HIS A 126 -3.84 -32.20 15.89
N LYS A 127 -4.99 -32.82 16.18
CA LYS A 127 -6.16 -32.06 16.61
C LYS A 127 -5.74 -31.37 17.90
N VAL A 128 -5.65 -30.05 17.86
CA VAL A 128 -5.58 -29.25 19.08
C VAL A 128 -6.88 -29.53 19.82
N PRO A 129 -6.87 -30.01 21.07
CA PRO A 129 -8.08 -30.21 21.84
C PRO A 129 -8.89 -28.92 21.86
N THR A 130 -10.09 -28.95 21.28
CA THR A 130 -11.01 -27.82 21.28
C THR A 130 -11.85 -27.91 22.55
N ASP A 131 -11.32 -27.37 23.64
CA ASP A 131 -12.09 -27.05 24.84
C ASP A 131 -12.83 -25.72 24.61
N HIS A 132 -13.98 -25.80 23.95
CA HIS A 132 -15.00 -24.76 24.05
C HIS A 132 -16.34 -25.44 24.32
N GLY A 133 -16.84 -25.22 25.55
CA GLY A 133 -18.10 -25.76 26.03
C GLY A 133 -19.32 -25.27 25.24
N PRO A 134 -20.46 -25.97 25.38
CA PRO A 134 -21.64 -25.75 24.56
C PRO A 134 -22.41 -24.50 25.03
N VAL A 135 -22.36 -23.42 24.24
CA VAL A 135 -23.28 -22.29 24.42
C VAL A 135 -24.26 -22.26 23.25
N GLY A 136 -25.51 -22.60 23.57
CA GLY A 136 -26.71 -21.87 23.18
C GLY A 136 -27.07 -21.75 21.70
N ASN A 137 -28.09 -22.50 21.30
CA ASN A 137 -28.87 -22.37 20.07
C ASN A 137 -29.22 -20.91 19.70
N ARG A 138 -28.81 -20.49 18.50
CA ARG A 138 -29.44 -19.36 17.79
C ARG A 138 -29.61 -19.72 16.30
N PRO A 139 -30.82 -19.56 15.72
CA PRO A 139 -31.08 -19.97 14.35
C PRO A 139 -30.39 -19.03 13.34
N VAL A 140 -29.69 -19.61 12.37
CA VAL A 140 -28.94 -18.91 11.31
C VAL A 140 -29.73 -18.98 10.01
N ALA A 141 -30.07 -17.83 9.43
CA ALA A 141 -30.56 -17.68 8.06
C ALA A 141 -29.39 -17.72 7.04
N PRO A 142 -29.61 -18.18 5.79
CA PRO A 142 -28.52 -18.57 4.90
C PRO A 142 -28.12 -17.46 3.91
N TYR A 143 -26.83 -17.48 3.54
CA TYR A 143 -26.15 -16.82 2.41
C TYR A 143 -25.84 -15.31 2.48
N ALA A 144 -24.56 -15.01 2.77
CA ALA A 144 -23.79 -14.01 2.01
C ALA A 144 -22.28 -14.27 2.14
N SER A 145 -21.60 -14.15 1.00
CA SER A 145 -20.21 -14.51 0.74
C SER A 145 -19.20 -13.71 1.58
N LYS A 146 -18.29 -14.43 2.25
CA LYS A 146 -17.17 -13.87 3.03
C LYS A 146 -16.19 -13.09 2.13
N THR A 147 -16.27 -11.77 2.14
CA THR A 147 -15.10 -10.91 1.95
C THR A 147 -14.47 -10.68 3.32
N ALA A 148 -13.16 -10.87 3.42
CA ALA A 148 -12.39 -10.69 4.64
C ALA A 148 -12.40 -9.20 5.04
N SER A 149 -13.19 -8.86 6.07
CA SER A 149 -13.11 -7.59 6.77
C SER A 149 -12.12 -7.74 7.93
N PHE A 150 -11.03 -7.00 7.88
CA PHE A 150 -10.23 -6.66 9.05
C PHE A 150 -10.99 -5.57 9.80
N LEU A 151 -11.79 -5.95 10.78
CA LEU A 151 -12.31 -5.02 11.77
C LEU A 151 -11.19 -4.75 12.77
N VAL A 152 -10.76 -3.49 12.82
CA VAL A 152 -10.04 -2.91 13.95
C VAL A 152 -11.05 -2.83 15.09
N ASN A 153 -10.73 -3.49 16.21
CA ASN A 153 -11.45 -3.32 17.47
C ASN A 153 -11.19 -1.90 17.96
N ASP A 154 -12.18 -1.03 17.92
CA ASP A 154 -12.24 0.11 18.85
C ASP A 154 -12.79 -0.46 20.17
N GLN A 155 -11.97 -0.33 21.21
CA GLN A 155 -12.27 -0.80 22.56
C GLN A 155 -12.86 0.40 23.31
N ASP A 156 -14.18 0.40 23.49
CA ASP A 156 -14.88 1.32 24.38
C ASP A 156 -14.42 1.08 25.82
N GLU A 157 -13.91 2.12 26.49
CA GLU A 157 -13.67 2.12 27.93
C GLU A 157 -14.98 2.41 28.67
N ASP A 158 -15.44 1.40 29.41
CA ASP A 158 -16.50 1.45 30.41
C ASP A 158 -16.19 2.48 31.51
N SER A 159 -17.06 3.48 31.65
CA SER A 159 -17.13 4.32 32.85
C SER A 159 -18.08 3.69 33.88
N PRO A 160 -17.71 3.57 35.17
CA PRO A 160 -18.58 2.95 36.17
C PRO A 160 -19.67 3.91 36.67
N PRO A 161 -20.85 3.40 37.10
CA PRO A 161 -21.90 4.19 37.72
C PRO A 161 -21.62 4.32 39.22
N VAL A 162 -21.37 5.54 39.71
CA VAL A 162 -21.30 5.80 41.16
C VAL A 162 -22.46 6.69 41.56
N GLY A 163 -23.35 6.10 42.36
CA GLY A 163 -24.57 6.69 42.88
C GLY A 163 -24.35 7.78 43.92
N SER A 164 -25.39 8.61 44.03
CA SER A 164 -25.60 9.59 45.09
C SER A 164 -25.83 8.91 46.45
N PRO A 165 -25.36 9.55 47.54
CA PRO A 165 -26.08 9.52 48.80
C PRO A 165 -26.46 10.92 49.30
N GLU A 166 -27.55 10.95 50.05
CA GLU A 166 -28.21 12.10 50.67
C GLU A 166 -27.39 12.76 51.81
N GLY A 167 -27.36 14.11 51.82
CA GLY A 167 -27.33 15.06 52.97
C GLY A 167 -26.20 14.99 54.03
N PRO A 168 -26.06 15.98 54.96
CA PRO A 168 -26.89 17.17 55.21
C PRO A 168 -26.11 18.52 55.40
N SER A 169 -26.89 19.62 55.45
CA SER A 169 -26.68 20.91 56.13
C SER A 169 -25.28 21.38 56.58
N ALA A 170 -24.86 22.55 56.09
CA ALA A 170 -24.71 23.80 56.89
C ALA A 170 -24.11 24.92 56.01
N GLY A 171 -24.70 26.12 56.07
CA GLY A 171 -24.15 27.34 55.45
C GLY A 171 -22.86 27.83 56.13
N PRO A 172 -22.21 28.85 55.54
CA PRO A 172 -22.64 30.20 55.89
C PRO A 172 -22.81 31.14 54.69
N ALA A 173 -23.61 32.16 54.93
CA ALA A 173 -23.84 33.30 54.07
C ALA A 173 -22.53 34.01 53.71
N TYR A 174 -22.39 34.36 52.43
CA TYR A 174 -21.63 35.55 52.03
C TYR A 174 -22.57 36.43 51.20
N GLU A 175 -23.04 37.50 51.85
CA GLU A 175 -23.44 38.74 51.18
C GLU A 175 -22.16 39.46 50.76
N GLY A 176 -22.12 39.97 49.53
CA GLY A 176 -20.99 40.77 49.07
C GLY A 176 -20.96 40.94 47.56
N GLY A 177 -22.04 41.52 47.00
CA GLY A 177 -22.00 42.05 45.65
C GLY A 177 -21.09 43.28 45.62
N ALA A 178 -19.91 43.13 45.01
CA ALA A 178 -19.11 44.28 44.58
C ALA A 178 -19.63 44.73 43.20
N PRO A 179 -19.85 46.04 42.99
CA PRO A 179 -20.23 46.56 41.68
C PRO A 179 -19.05 46.40 40.72
N ILE A 180 -19.31 45.79 39.56
CA ILE A 180 -18.39 45.81 38.43
C ILE A 180 -18.50 47.22 37.84
N ASP A 181 -17.43 47.98 38.02
CA ASP A 181 -17.26 49.33 37.49
C ASP A 181 -16.97 49.23 35.98
N GLU A 182 -18.01 49.35 35.15
CA GLU A 182 -17.95 49.42 33.69
C GLU A 182 -17.46 50.80 33.24
N ASP A 183 -16.21 51.20 33.54
CA ASP A 183 -15.62 52.43 32.98
C ASP A 183 -14.08 52.45 33.05
N ALA A 184 -13.42 51.30 32.87
CA ALA A 184 -11.98 51.26 32.63
C ALA A 184 -11.69 51.31 31.11
N PRO A 185 -11.22 52.43 30.55
CA PRO A 185 -10.80 52.49 29.17
C PRO A 185 -9.63 51.52 28.98
N MET A 186 -9.86 50.51 28.14
CA MET A 186 -8.84 49.56 27.73
C MET A 186 -7.85 50.31 26.83
N GLU A 187 -6.86 50.96 27.44
CA GLU A 187 -5.72 51.55 26.72
C GLU A 187 -4.98 50.40 26.02
N GLN A 188 -5.26 50.23 24.73
CA GLN A 188 -4.44 49.44 23.83
C GLN A 188 -3.12 50.17 23.65
N ASP A 189 -2.07 49.66 24.29
CA ASP A 189 -0.71 50.04 23.96
C ASP A 189 -0.49 49.82 22.45
N PRO A 190 -0.01 50.83 21.70
CA PRO A 190 0.13 50.77 20.24
C PRO A 190 1.18 49.74 19.77
N ASP A 191 1.91 49.09 20.68
CA ASP A 191 3.01 48.17 20.36
C ASP A 191 2.65 46.68 20.46
N GLY A 192 1.40 46.31 20.77
CA GLY A 192 0.88 44.94 20.59
C GLY A 192 1.58 43.83 21.39
N SER A 193 2.45 44.16 22.36
CA SER A 193 3.10 43.17 23.20
C SER A 193 2.15 42.72 24.32
N PHE A 194 1.59 41.52 24.19
CA PHE A 194 0.79 40.92 25.25
C PHE A 194 1.71 40.47 26.39
N GLN A 195 1.83 41.29 27.44
CA GLN A 195 2.62 40.96 28.64
C GLN A 195 1.70 40.33 29.70
N GLN A 196 1.88 39.04 29.97
CA GLN A 196 1.19 38.37 31.07
C GLN A 196 2.10 38.39 32.30
N THR A 197 1.79 39.24 33.27
CA THR A 197 2.53 39.35 34.54
C THR A 197 2.11 38.22 35.47
N GLY A 198 3.06 37.35 35.84
CA GLY A 198 2.86 36.35 36.90
C GLY A 198 2.65 37.01 38.26
N SER A 199 1.93 36.33 39.17
CA SER A 199 1.60 36.83 40.51
C SER A 199 2.82 37.03 41.44
N ASP A 200 4.00 36.57 41.03
CA ASP A 200 5.28 36.70 41.71
C ASP A 200 6.17 37.83 41.14
N GLY A 201 5.68 38.58 40.15
CA GLY A 201 6.48 39.62 39.48
C GLY A 201 7.66 39.07 38.67
N SER A 202 7.72 37.74 38.47
CA SER A 202 8.76 37.09 37.68
C SER A 202 8.39 37.14 36.20
N PHE A 203 9.19 37.88 35.43
CA PHE A 203 9.08 37.94 33.98
C PHE A 203 9.65 36.67 33.35
N ALA A 204 8.87 35.59 33.36
CA ALA A 204 9.14 34.48 32.46
C ALA A 204 8.76 34.93 31.05
N TRP A 205 9.76 35.21 30.20
CA TRP A 205 9.59 35.18 28.76
C TRP A 205 9.29 33.73 28.37
N GLY A 206 8.06 33.28 28.64
CA GLY A 206 7.51 32.06 28.11
C GLY A 206 7.43 32.26 26.61
N MET A 207 8.51 31.97 25.89
CA MET A 207 8.44 31.78 24.45
C MET A 207 7.35 30.74 24.24
N ILE A 208 6.20 31.18 23.74
CA ILE A 208 5.17 30.30 23.25
C ILE A 208 5.81 29.64 22.04
N VAL A 209 6.47 28.49 22.26
CA VAL A 209 6.98 27.63 21.20
C VAL A 209 5.74 26.98 20.61
N THR A 210 5.01 27.73 19.78
CA THR A 210 4.03 27.12 18.89
C THR A 210 4.83 26.15 18.02
N THR A 211 4.59 24.86 18.18
CA THR A 211 5.17 23.85 17.30
C THR A 211 4.91 24.28 15.87
N PRO A 212 5.95 24.47 15.03
CA PRO A 212 5.75 24.96 13.69
C PRO A 212 4.92 23.91 12.93
N HIS A 213 3.72 24.32 12.52
CA HIS A 213 2.81 23.49 11.73
C HIS A 213 3.08 23.71 10.24
N ILE A 214 2.71 22.73 9.41
CA ILE A 214 2.81 22.86 7.96
C ILE A 214 1.54 23.50 7.43
N ASP A 215 1.67 24.73 6.93
CA ASP A 215 0.59 25.43 6.24
C ASP A 215 0.38 24.82 4.84
N PRO A 216 -0.81 24.24 4.57
CA PRO A 216 -1.14 23.72 3.25
C PRO A 216 -1.19 24.85 2.22
N TRP A 217 -0.77 24.56 0.99
CA TRP A 217 -0.89 25.52 -0.10
C TRP A 217 -2.37 25.71 -0.47
N MET A 218 -2.79 26.98 -0.51
CA MET A 218 -4.16 27.39 -0.80
C MET A 218 -4.16 28.48 -1.87
N HIS A 219 -5.08 28.37 -2.84
CA HIS A 219 -5.30 29.41 -3.85
C HIS A 219 -6.77 29.45 -4.23
N PRO A 220 -7.41 30.65 -4.33
CA PRO A 220 -8.86 30.76 -4.53
C PRO A 220 -9.35 30.10 -5.82
N SER A 221 -8.57 30.19 -6.90
CA SER A 221 -8.90 29.60 -8.20
C SER A 221 -8.69 28.07 -8.31
N PHE A 222 -8.13 27.41 -7.30
CA PHE A 222 -7.82 25.97 -7.35
C PHE A 222 -8.56 25.22 -6.25
N VAL A 223 -8.97 23.99 -6.54
CA VAL A 223 -9.56 23.15 -5.51
C VAL A 223 -8.46 22.74 -4.50
N PRO A 224 -8.68 22.93 -3.18
CA PRO A 224 -7.71 22.51 -2.18
C PRO A 224 -7.55 20.98 -2.17
N LEU A 225 -6.47 20.49 -1.58
CA LEU A 225 -6.29 19.05 -1.33
C LEU A 225 -7.45 18.49 -0.50
N PRO A 226 -7.71 17.15 -0.56
CA PRO A 226 -8.77 16.54 0.23
C PRO A 226 -8.65 16.90 1.72
N GLU A 227 -9.77 17.10 2.40
CA GLU A 227 -9.80 17.57 3.80
C GLU A 227 -8.98 16.67 4.74
N ILE A 228 -8.95 15.36 4.50
CA ILE A 228 -8.12 14.42 5.27
C ILE A 228 -6.62 14.72 5.15
N VAL A 229 -6.18 15.20 3.99
CA VAL A 229 -4.79 15.62 3.75
C VAL A 229 -4.51 16.92 4.47
N VAL A 230 -5.38 17.93 4.30
CA VAL A 230 -5.27 19.25 4.96
C VAL A 230 -5.21 19.10 6.48
N ARG A 231 -6.11 18.30 7.06
CA ARG A 231 -6.09 17.98 8.50
C ARG A 231 -4.82 17.25 8.91
N GLY A 232 -4.39 16.28 8.11
CA GLY A 232 -3.16 15.54 8.35
C GLY A 232 -1.92 16.43 8.37
N LEU A 233 -1.83 17.41 7.46
CA LEU A 233 -0.71 18.36 7.39
C LEU A 233 -0.59 19.21 8.65
N ARG A 234 -1.72 19.68 9.20
CA ARG A 234 -1.74 20.45 10.46
C ARG A 234 -1.23 19.64 11.65
N ALA A 235 -1.39 18.32 11.62
CA ALA A 235 -0.89 17.43 12.67
C ALA A 235 0.59 17.05 12.51
N VAL A 236 1.24 17.35 11.38
CA VAL A 236 2.65 17.03 11.15
C VAL A 236 3.54 18.13 11.73
N ASN A 237 4.57 17.72 12.45
CA ASN A 237 5.62 18.61 12.96
C ASN A 237 6.52 19.06 11.80
N ALA A 238 6.57 20.37 11.51
CA ALA A 238 7.35 20.90 10.40
C ALA A 238 8.87 20.68 10.56
N ILE A 239 9.38 20.54 11.79
CA ILE A 239 10.81 20.31 12.08
C ILE A 239 11.27 18.94 11.56
N GLU A 240 10.35 17.98 11.47
CA GLU A 240 10.65 16.60 11.04
C GLU A 240 10.66 16.45 9.51
N MET A 241 10.21 17.48 8.80
CA MET A 241 10.01 17.47 7.35
C MET A 241 11.05 18.32 6.62
N PRO A 242 11.34 18.04 5.33
CA PRO A 242 12.10 18.97 4.50
C PRO A 242 11.43 20.35 4.47
N SER A 243 12.22 21.43 4.44
CA SER A 243 11.63 22.75 4.18
C SER A 243 11.06 22.83 2.76
N ARG A 244 9.90 23.48 2.60
CA ARG A 244 9.23 23.64 1.30
C ARG A 244 10.16 24.25 0.25
N HIS A 245 10.83 25.35 0.61
CA HIS A 245 11.77 26.03 -0.29
C HIS A 245 12.90 25.12 -0.80
N HIS A 246 13.48 24.30 0.08
CA HIS A 246 14.55 23.38 -0.31
C HIS A 246 14.05 22.25 -1.22
N TYR A 247 12.84 21.76 -0.97
CA TYR A 247 12.19 20.80 -1.88
C TYR A 247 11.91 21.44 -3.25
N ASP A 248 11.32 22.63 -3.29
CA ASP A 248 10.95 23.33 -4.53
C ASP A 248 12.18 23.66 -5.39
N ASP A 249 13.29 24.09 -4.78
CA ASP A 249 14.57 24.30 -5.48
C ASP A 249 15.11 22.99 -6.07
N THR A 250 15.07 21.89 -5.30
CA THR A 250 15.53 20.59 -5.78
C THR A 250 14.65 20.04 -6.90
N LEU A 251 13.32 20.21 -6.78
CA LEU A 251 12.36 19.83 -7.81
C LEU A 251 12.58 20.65 -9.09
N SER A 252 12.79 21.96 -8.97
CA SER A 252 13.06 22.85 -10.10
C SER A 252 14.34 22.45 -10.84
N LYS A 253 15.42 22.14 -10.11
CA LYS A 253 16.68 21.62 -10.70
C LYS A 253 16.47 20.28 -11.41
N PHE A 254 15.69 19.38 -10.82
CA PHE A 254 15.34 18.11 -11.45
C PHE A 254 14.56 18.30 -12.75
N LEU A 255 13.52 19.15 -12.75
CA LEU A 255 12.71 19.45 -13.94
C LEU A 255 13.54 20.11 -15.04
N ALA A 256 14.48 21.00 -14.68
CA ALA A 256 15.42 21.61 -15.62
C ALA A 256 16.36 20.59 -16.30
N GLY A 257 16.63 19.46 -15.64
CA GLY A 257 17.43 18.35 -16.20
C GLY A 257 16.63 17.40 -17.09
N LEU A 258 15.29 17.49 -17.12
CA LEU A 258 14.46 16.69 -18.02
C LEU A 258 14.50 17.24 -19.45
N THR A 259 14.29 16.35 -20.43
CA THR A 259 14.07 16.79 -21.82
C THR A 259 12.82 17.67 -21.88
N PRO A 260 12.75 18.63 -22.82
CA PRO A 260 11.61 19.56 -22.92
C PRO A 260 10.25 18.84 -22.95
N GLU A 261 10.16 17.72 -23.66
CA GLU A 261 8.93 16.96 -23.83
C GLU A 261 8.45 16.32 -22.52
N LEU A 262 9.37 15.84 -21.69
CA LEU A 262 9.04 15.28 -20.37
C LEU A 262 8.73 16.39 -19.38
N ARG A 263 9.42 17.52 -19.47
CA ARG A 263 9.23 18.67 -18.57
C ARG A 263 7.81 19.21 -18.63
N GLU A 264 7.24 19.35 -19.82
CA GLU A 264 5.88 19.86 -20.04
C GLU A 264 4.78 19.00 -19.40
N THR A 265 5.04 17.72 -19.16
CA THR A 265 4.03 16.76 -18.67
C THR A 265 4.37 16.15 -17.31
N ALA A 266 5.55 16.44 -16.75
CA ALA A 266 6.00 15.92 -15.46
C ALA A 266 5.25 16.56 -14.27
N THR A 267 5.11 17.89 -14.31
CA THR A 267 4.36 18.70 -13.33
C THR A 267 3.73 19.89 -14.05
N PHE A 268 2.68 20.46 -13.46
CA PHE A 268 2.06 21.67 -14.01
C PHE A 268 2.22 22.83 -13.03
N THR A 269 2.82 23.91 -13.50
CA THR A 269 2.79 25.19 -12.79
C THR A 269 1.34 25.67 -12.68
N THR A 270 1.09 26.65 -11.83
CA THR A 270 -0.24 27.26 -11.65
C THR A 270 -0.87 27.69 -12.98
N GLU A 271 -0.08 28.32 -13.85
CA GLU A 271 -0.53 28.86 -15.14
C GLU A 271 -0.86 27.74 -16.12
N THR A 272 0.07 26.80 -16.32
CA THR A 272 -0.14 25.64 -17.21
C THR A 272 -1.29 24.77 -16.74
N TYR A 273 -1.41 24.55 -15.43
CA TYR A 273 -2.54 23.79 -14.87
C TYR A 273 -3.88 24.47 -15.15
N ALA A 274 -3.97 25.79 -14.93
CA ALA A 274 -5.19 26.55 -15.18
C ALA A 274 -5.57 26.59 -16.68
N GLU A 275 -4.58 26.65 -17.57
CA GLU A 275 -4.78 26.55 -19.01
C GLU A 275 -5.34 25.17 -19.40
N VAL A 276 -4.69 24.09 -18.96
CA VAL A 276 -5.13 22.71 -19.24
C VAL A 276 -6.51 22.44 -18.65
N ALA A 277 -6.77 22.86 -17.41
CA ALA A 277 -8.06 22.68 -16.75
C ALA A 277 -9.19 23.40 -17.52
N ARG A 278 -8.98 24.64 -17.97
CA ARG A 278 -9.96 25.38 -18.77
C ARG A 278 -10.19 24.74 -20.14
N ALA A 279 -9.12 24.38 -20.83
CA ALA A 279 -9.23 23.72 -22.14
C ALA A 279 -10.00 22.39 -22.04
N ILE A 280 -9.81 21.62 -20.97
CA ILE A 280 -10.59 20.40 -20.71
C ILE A 280 -12.05 20.73 -20.40
N ALA A 281 -12.31 21.68 -19.51
CA ALA A 281 -13.67 22.06 -19.10
C ALA A 281 -14.52 22.59 -20.28
N GLU A 282 -13.89 23.35 -21.18
CA GLU A 282 -14.54 23.96 -22.34
C GLU A 282 -14.52 23.05 -23.59
N GLY A 283 -13.94 21.85 -23.51
CA GLY A 283 -13.81 20.95 -24.65
C GLY A 283 -12.84 21.44 -25.76
N ARG A 284 -11.97 22.41 -25.45
CA ARG A 284 -10.98 23.00 -26.36
C ARG A 284 -9.60 22.35 -26.25
N ILE A 285 -9.53 21.03 -26.05
CA ILE A 285 -8.26 20.30 -25.83
C ILE A 285 -7.30 20.46 -27.04
N THR A 286 -7.83 20.65 -28.26
CA THR A 286 -7.05 20.92 -29.48
C THR A 286 -6.33 22.27 -29.49
N SER A 287 -6.66 23.18 -28.58
CA SER A 287 -5.97 24.47 -28.45
C SER A 287 -4.70 24.40 -27.58
N LEU A 288 -4.50 23.30 -26.86
CA LEU A 288 -3.31 23.08 -26.05
C LEU A 288 -2.11 22.77 -26.93
N ALA A 289 -0.90 22.98 -26.39
CA ALA A 289 0.32 22.49 -27.02
C ALA A 289 0.21 20.98 -27.31
N ASN A 290 0.75 20.53 -28.46
CA ASN A 290 0.59 19.16 -28.95
C ASN A 290 0.89 18.07 -27.90
N ARG A 291 1.89 18.30 -27.03
CA ARG A 291 2.24 17.36 -25.96
C ARG A 291 1.19 17.31 -24.85
N LEU A 292 0.67 18.46 -24.42
CA LEU A 292 -0.41 18.54 -23.44
C LEU A 292 -1.72 17.99 -23.99
N GLN A 293 -2.01 18.22 -25.28
CA GLN A 293 -3.13 17.61 -25.97
C GLN A 293 -3.03 16.08 -25.95
N LEU A 294 -1.85 15.53 -26.31
CA LEU A 294 -1.60 14.09 -26.28
C LEU A 294 -1.74 13.55 -24.86
N TRP A 295 -1.14 14.21 -23.87
CA TRP A 295 -1.23 13.83 -22.47
C TRP A 295 -2.69 13.78 -22.00
N ALA A 296 -3.47 14.85 -22.22
CA ALA A 296 -4.86 14.94 -21.80
C ALA A 296 -5.72 13.86 -22.47
N THR A 297 -5.47 13.58 -23.76
CA THR A 297 -6.17 12.54 -24.51
C THR A 297 -5.81 11.14 -24.00
N CYS A 298 -4.52 10.83 -23.83
CA CYS A 298 -4.04 9.53 -23.37
C CYS A 298 -4.49 9.20 -21.94
N HIS A 299 -4.52 10.20 -21.06
CA HIS A 299 -4.95 10.04 -19.67
C HIS A 299 -6.45 10.22 -19.45
N HIS A 300 -7.22 10.41 -20.54
CA HIS A 300 -8.66 10.64 -20.48
C HIS A 300 -9.02 11.76 -19.50
N ALA A 301 -8.23 12.85 -19.50
CA ALA A 301 -8.36 13.91 -18.51
C ALA A 301 -9.77 14.55 -18.55
N ARG A 302 -10.29 14.88 -17.37
CA ARG A 302 -11.63 15.44 -17.17
C ARG A 302 -11.57 16.67 -16.25
N SER A 303 -12.53 17.58 -16.42
CA SER A 303 -12.73 18.64 -15.45
C SER A 303 -13.34 18.06 -14.18
N GLY A 304 -12.74 18.40 -13.03
CA GLY A 304 -13.16 17.97 -11.70
C GLY A 304 -13.89 19.01 -10.87
N SER A 305 -14.09 20.21 -11.40
CA SER A 305 -14.78 21.31 -10.71
C SER A 305 -15.45 22.23 -11.73
N ALA A 306 -16.59 22.80 -11.36
CA ALA A 306 -17.27 23.82 -12.14
C ALA A 306 -16.86 25.24 -11.72
N LYS A 307 -16.41 25.42 -10.47
CA LYS A 307 -16.06 26.74 -9.90
C LYS A 307 -14.57 27.06 -9.93
N ARG A 308 -13.72 26.04 -9.89
CA ARG A 308 -12.27 26.14 -9.69
C ARG A 308 -11.54 25.22 -10.66
N HIS A 309 -10.23 25.40 -10.78
CA HIS A 309 -9.40 24.51 -11.57
C HIS A 309 -9.16 23.21 -10.79
N LEU A 310 -9.61 22.09 -11.39
CA LEU A 310 -9.29 20.74 -10.96
C LEU A 310 -9.29 19.81 -12.17
N ILE A 311 -8.22 19.04 -12.34
CA ILE A 311 -8.08 18.01 -13.35
C ILE A 311 -8.21 16.65 -12.68
N LEU A 312 -9.10 15.81 -13.21
CA LEU A 312 -9.30 14.43 -12.81
C LEU A 312 -8.82 13.48 -13.91
N LEU A 313 -8.21 12.39 -13.49
CA LEU A 313 -7.90 11.24 -14.34
C LEU A 313 -8.73 10.05 -13.84
N PRO A 314 -9.45 9.32 -14.70
CA PRO A 314 -9.98 8.02 -14.33
C PRO A 314 -8.83 7.10 -13.87
N ARG A 315 -9.07 6.16 -12.96
CA ARG A 315 -8.06 5.11 -12.70
C ARG A 315 -8.10 4.08 -13.81
N ASP A 316 -6.95 3.46 -14.11
CA ASP A 316 -6.80 2.44 -15.17
C ASP A 316 -7.89 1.35 -15.14
N ALA A 317 -8.29 0.91 -13.94
CA ALA A 317 -9.32 -0.13 -13.76
C ALA A 317 -10.70 0.26 -14.30
N PHE A 318 -10.94 1.56 -14.52
CA PHE A 318 -12.20 2.15 -14.93
C PHE A 318 -12.15 2.77 -16.33
N TYR A 319 -11.04 2.62 -17.08
CA TYR A 319 -10.93 3.13 -18.45
C TYR A 319 -11.95 2.53 -19.43
N HIS A 320 -12.50 1.37 -19.09
CA HIS A 320 -13.53 0.68 -19.87
C HIS A 320 -14.93 0.80 -19.25
N MET A 321 -15.13 1.69 -18.28
CA MET A 321 -16.46 1.97 -17.73
C MET A 321 -17.37 2.57 -18.82
N ASN A 322 -18.68 2.33 -18.72
CA ASN A 322 -19.64 3.02 -19.57
C ASN A 322 -19.49 4.54 -19.38
N ARG A 323 -19.45 5.29 -20.48
CA ARG A 323 -19.28 6.74 -20.48
C ARG A 323 -20.36 7.47 -19.68
N GLU A 324 -21.59 6.95 -19.68
CA GLU A 324 -22.70 7.52 -18.89
C GLU A 324 -22.48 7.36 -17.39
N ASP A 325 -21.99 6.20 -16.95
CA ASP A 325 -21.68 5.93 -15.54
C ASP A 325 -20.45 6.71 -15.07
N GLU A 326 -19.41 6.80 -15.92
CA GLU A 326 -18.23 7.64 -15.68
C GLU A 326 -18.66 9.10 -15.46
N GLU A 327 -19.52 9.62 -16.33
CA GLU A 327 -20.00 11.00 -16.25
C GLU A 327 -20.84 11.23 -14.99
N LYS A 328 -21.71 10.28 -14.62
CA LYS A 328 -22.50 10.36 -13.38
C LYS A 328 -21.60 10.42 -12.14
N LEU A 329 -20.55 9.59 -12.09
CA LEU A 329 -19.58 9.61 -10.99
C LEU A 329 -18.73 10.88 -10.99
N ARG A 330 -18.39 11.41 -12.16
CA ARG A 330 -17.65 12.67 -12.32
C ARG A 330 -18.47 13.86 -11.80
N LEU A 331 -19.75 13.95 -12.14
CA LEU A 331 -20.64 15.00 -11.64
C LEU A 331 -20.79 14.94 -10.12
N ASN A 332 -20.94 13.73 -9.56
CA ASN A 332 -20.95 13.54 -8.10
C ASN A 332 -19.63 14.01 -7.45
N TYR A 333 -18.48 13.77 -8.11
CA TYR A 333 -17.18 14.28 -7.66
C TYR A 333 -17.12 15.81 -7.66
N ILE A 334 -17.57 16.45 -8.75
CA ILE A 334 -17.58 17.92 -8.89
C ILE A 334 -18.33 18.57 -7.73
N MET A 335 -19.51 18.04 -7.40
CA MET A 335 -20.35 18.61 -6.34
C MET A 335 -19.66 18.59 -4.97
N GLN A 336 -18.90 17.53 -4.67
CA GLN A 336 -18.07 17.46 -3.45
C GLN A 336 -16.91 18.45 -3.52
N ALA A 337 -16.18 18.45 -4.64
CA ALA A 337 -15.04 19.34 -4.85
C ALA A 337 -15.42 20.83 -4.76
N ASP A 338 -16.65 21.19 -5.13
CA ASP A 338 -17.17 22.56 -5.11
C ASP A 338 -17.92 22.93 -3.82
N GLY A 339 -17.93 22.04 -2.83
CA GLY A 339 -18.56 22.27 -1.52
C GLY A 339 -20.09 22.34 -1.58
N GLU A 340 -20.71 21.74 -2.60
CA GLU A 340 -22.16 21.73 -2.81
C GLU A 340 -22.83 20.48 -2.22
N GLU A 341 -22.19 19.83 -1.24
CA GLU A 341 -22.67 18.60 -0.60
C GLU A 341 -24.04 18.77 0.08
N ASN A 342 -24.39 19.99 0.48
CA ASN A 342 -25.67 20.30 1.11
C ASN A 342 -26.79 20.66 0.11
N SER A 343 -26.51 20.69 -1.20
CA SER A 343 -27.51 20.99 -2.22
C SER A 343 -28.56 19.88 -2.33
N GLU A 344 -29.80 20.22 -2.72
CA GLU A 344 -30.84 19.21 -3.00
C GLU A 344 -30.40 18.21 -4.06
N SER A 345 -29.62 18.67 -5.05
CA SER A 345 -29.02 17.82 -6.08
C SER A 345 -28.09 16.76 -5.49
N ALA A 346 -27.32 17.10 -4.45
CA ALA A 346 -26.42 16.16 -3.78
C ALA A 346 -27.21 15.07 -3.06
N LYS A 347 -28.31 15.46 -2.39
CA LYS A 347 -29.24 14.53 -1.72
C LYS A 347 -29.86 13.56 -2.72
N LYS A 348 -30.34 14.04 -3.87
CA LYS A 348 -30.89 13.18 -4.95
C LYS A 348 -29.85 12.20 -5.51
N LEU A 349 -28.58 12.60 -5.62
CA LEU A 349 -27.51 11.70 -6.05
C LEU A 349 -27.17 10.64 -4.99
N ALA A 350 -27.21 11.00 -3.71
CA ALA A 350 -27.01 10.07 -2.61
C ALA A 350 -28.13 9.02 -2.54
N GLU A 351 -29.38 9.41 -2.80
CA GLU A 351 -30.54 8.50 -2.89
C GLU A 351 -30.39 7.47 -4.00
N ASN A 352 -29.68 7.82 -5.09
CA ASN A 352 -29.35 6.89 -6.17
C ASN A 352 -28.23 5.88 -5.82
N GLY A 353 -27.82 5.80 -4.55
CA GLY A 353 -26.82 4.85 -4.05
C GLY A 353 -25.37 5.19 -4.42
N LEU A 354 -25.12 6.38 -4.96
CA LEU A 354 -23.77 6.84 -5.27
C LEU A 354 -23.14 7.51 -4.06
N SER A 355 -22.37 6.74 -3.29
CA SER A 355 -21.64 7.30 -2.15
C SER A 355 -20.46 8.16 -2.63
N PRO A 356 -20.09 9.23 -1.91
CA PRO A 356 -18.89 10.03 -2.20
C PRO A 356 -17.60 9.20 -2.36
N ALA A 357 -17.49 8.14 -1.56
CA ALA A 357 -16.35 7.22 -1.62
C ALA A 357 -16.22 6.50 -2.97
N GLN A 358 -17.33 6.26 -3.68
CA GLN A 358 -17.30 5.60 -4.98
C GLN A 358 -16.68 6.51 -6.04
N SER A 359 -17.06 7.79 -6.09
CA SER A 359 -16.45 8.75 -7.02
C SER A 359 -14.95 8.93 -6.76
N ALA A 360 -14.54 9.03 -5.49
CA ALA A 360 -13.13 9.10 -5.11
C ALA A 360 -12.33 7.81 -5.42
N ALA A 361 -13.01 6.66 -5.49
CA ALA A 361 -12.40 5.40 -5.90
C ALA A 361 -12.18 5.31 -7.41
N VAL A 362 -12.94 6.05 -8.22
CA VAL A 362 -12.86 6.01 -9.70
C VAL A 362 -11.90 7.02 -10.27
N PHE A 363 -11.75 8.18 -9.64
CA PHE A 363 -10.87 9.24 -10.13
C PHE A 363 -9.64 9.44 -9.24
N GLU A 364 -8.55 9.89 -9.86
CA GLU A 364 -7.37 10.45 -9.22
C GLU A 364 -7.26 11.93 -9.60
N ARG A 365 -6.88 12.77 -8.64
CA ARG A 365 -6.63 14.20 -8.83
C ARG A 365 -5.22 14.43 -9.34
N VAL A 366 -5.05 15.32 -10.31
CA VAL A 366 -3.73 15.85 -10.64
C VAL A 366 -3.46 17.04 -9.72
N PRO A 367 -2.39 17.03 -8.90
CA PRO A 367 -2.03 18.17 -8.06
C PRO A 367 -1.40 19.28 -8.90
N VAL A 368 -1.63 20.54 -8.53
CA VAL A 368 -0.77 21.65 -8.98
C VAL A 368 0.65 21.42 -8.44
N GLN A 369 1.69 21.88 -9.14
CA GLN A 369 3.08 21.69 -8.72
C GLN A 369 3.33 22.08 -7.26
N ASN A 370 2.76 23.20 -6.79
CA ASN A 370 2.90 23.67 -5.41
C ASN A 370 2.24 22.74 -4.38
N GLN A 371 1.21 21.98 -4.77
CA GLN A 371 0.56 20.98 -3.91
C GLN A 371 1.37 19.68 -3.80
N ILE A 372 2.37 19.45 -4.66
CA ILE A 372 3.17 18.22 -4.62
C ILE A 372 3.91 18.10 -3.28
N TYR A 373 4.49 19.18 -2.77
CA TYR A 373 5.14 19.19 -1.46
C TYR A 373 4.16 18.72 -0.36
N ASP A 374 2.95 19.25 -0.34
CA ASP A 374 1.92 18.92 0.65
C ASP A 374 1.53 17.44 0.59
N VAL A 375 1.33 16.92 -0.62
CA VAL A 375 1.06 15.49 -0.84
C VAL A 375 2.22 14.64 -0.32
N LEU A 376 3.48 15.06 -0.55
CA LEU A 376 4.66 14.33 -0.11
C LEU A 376 4.85 14.39 1.41
N VAL A 377 4.65 15.55 2.05
CA VAL A 377 4.62 15.67 3.52
C VAL A 377 3.58 14.72 4.10
N TYR A 378 2.34 14.79 3.61
CA TYR A 378 1.27 13.95 4.11
C TYR A 378 1.62 12.47 3.94
N THR A 379 2.06 12.04 2.76
CA THR A 379 2.40 10.62 2.53
C THR A 379 3.66 10.17 3.28
N HIS A 380 4.58 11.09 3.59
CA HIS A 380 5.81 10.82 4.35
C HIS A 380 5.68 10.93 5.86
N ARG A 381 4.54 11.36 6.41
CA ARG A 381 4.33 11.61 7.85
C ARG A 381 4.79 10.50 8.82
N ASN A 382 4.85 9.26 8.35
CA ASN A 382 5.32 8.10 9.13
C ASN A 382 6.77 7.66 8.77
N HIS A 383 7.54 8.50 8.08
CA HIS A 383 8.86 8.23 7.53
C HIS A 383 8.96 6.89 6.78
N GLY A 384 7.93 6.62 5.98
CA GLY A 384 7.80 5.40 5.19
C GLY A 384 8.79 5.35 4.03
N SER A 385 8.96 4.16 3.46
CA SER A 385 9.74 3.96 2.24
C SER A 385 9.07 4.61 1.02
N SER A 386 9.82 4.78 -0.07
CA SER A 386 9.32 5.32 -1.33
C SER A 386 8.10 4.57 -1.87
N SER A 387 8.11 3.23 -1.75
CA SER A 387 6.97 2.38 -2.12
C SER A 387 5.72 2.65 -1.27
N THR A 388 5.91 2.89 0.03
CA THR A 388 4.81 3.20 0.96
C THR A 388 4.19 4.55 0.62
N MET A 389 5.01 5.57 0.35
CA MET A 389 4.53 6.90 -0.03
C MET A 389 3.77 6.88 -1.35
N LEU A 390 4.26 6.18 -2.37
CA LEU A 390 3.56 6.06 -3.66
C LEU A 390 2.23 5.32 -3.53
N PHE A 391 2.21 4.25 -2.72
CA PHE A 391 0.96 3.56 -2.41
C PHE A 391 -0.03 4.48 -1.70
N GLU A 392 0.44 5.26 -0.74
CA GLU A 392 -0.38 6.21 0.02
C GLU A 392 -0.91 7.34 -0.88
N ALA A 393 -0.09 7.91 -1.76
CA ALA A 393 -0.51 8.93 -2.74
C ALA A 393 -1.67 8.42 -3.62
N ARG A 394 -1.55 7.17 -4.10
CA ARG A 394 -2.61 6.51 -4.88
C ARG A 394 -3.85 6.21 -4.04
N ARG A 395 -3.66 5.86 -2.76
CA ARG A 395 -4.77 5.58 -1.82
C ARG A 395 -5.62 6.82 -1.59
N ILE A 396 -4.99 7.99 -1.42
CA ILE A 396 -5.70 9.28 -1.28
C ILE A 396 -6.22 9.85 -2.62
N GLY A 397 -6.06 9.12 -3.71
CA GLY A 397 -6.57 9.51 -5.02
C GLY A 397 -5.80 10.67 -5.64
N VAL A 398 -4.47 10.69 -5.51
CA VAL A 398 -3.60 11.67 -6.18
C VAL A 398 -2.77 10.97 -7.26
N ALA A 399 -2.83 11.50 -8.48
CA ALA A 399 -2.07 11.06 -9.64
C ALA A 399 -0.71 11.77 -9.74
N THR A 400 0.07 11.40 -10.75
CA THR A 400 1.30 12.06 -11.22
C THR A 400 2.43 12.23 -10.19
N ILE A 401 2.29 11.72 -8.96
CA ILE A 401 3.40 11.57 -8.01
C ILE A 401 4.33 10.46 -8.51
N THR A 402 5.54 10.83 -8.87
CA THR A 402 6.52 9.91 -9.45
C THR A 402 7.53 9.42 -8.42
N TRP A 403 8.18 8.28 -8.70
CA TRP A 403 9.24 7.75 -7.85
C TRP A 403 10.39 8.75 -7.62
N PRO A 404 10.92 9.47 -8.64
CA PRO A 404 11.95 10.48 -8.44
C PRO A 404 11.55 11.60 -7.45
N MET A 405 10.31 12.08 -7.49
CA MET A 405 9.81 13.10 -6.56
C MET A 405 9.83 12.61 -5.11
N VAL A 406 9.40 11.36 -4.91
CA VAL A 406 9.38 10.72 -3.59
C VAL A 406 10.79 10.48 -3.05
N GLU A 407 11.71 9.95 -3.86
CA GLU A 407 13.12 9.73 -3.48
C GLU A 407 13.82 11.03 -3.11
N MET A 408 13.59 12.08 -3.90
CA MET A 408 14.12 13.41 -3.64
C MET A 408 13.65 13.90 -2.27
N PHE A 409 12.34 13.81 -1.99
CA PHE A 409 11.78 14.23 -0.70
C PHE A 409 12.37 13.44 0.48
N ILE A 410 12.49 12.12 0.38
CA ILE A 410 13.07 11.26 1.43
C ILE A 410 14.53 11.64 1.71
N ARG A 411 15.33 11.93 0.68
CA ARG A 411 16.74 12.35 0.84
C ARG A 411 16.89 13.71 1.52
N LEU A 412 15.92 14.59 1.32
CA LEU A 412 15.87 15.91 1.95
C LEU A 412 15.32 15.84 3.39
N CYS A 413 14.65 14.76 3.78
CA CYS A 413 14.06 14.61 5.11
C CYS A 413 15.17 14.48 6.18
N PRO A 414 15.19 15.36 7.20
CA PRO A 414 16.23 15.36 8.23
C PRO A 414 16.24 14.04 9.03
N LEU A 415 15.07 13.51 9.39
CA LEU A 415 14.98 12.27 10.17
C LEU A 415 15.42 11.04 9.38
N CYS A 416 15.01 10.92 8.11
CA CYS A 416 15.47 9.83 7.24
C CYS A 416 16.98 9.89 7.01
N LYS A 417 17.54 11.09 6.85
CA LYS A 417 18.99 11.30 6.70
C LYS A 417 19.75 10.88 7.96
N LEU A 418 19.27 11.22 9.15
CA LEU A 418 19.86 10.79 10.42
C LEU A 418 19.82 9.26 10.58
N ARG A 419 18.68 8.64 10.28
CA ARG A 419 18.51 7.18 10.33
C ARG A 419 19.45 6.45 9.35
N ALA A 420 19.59 6.97 8.14
CA ALA A 420 20.49 6.41 7.13
C ALA A 420 21.97 6.49 7.58
N LYS A 421 22.37 7.58 8.24
CA LYS A 421 23.74 7.75 8.76
C LYS A 421 24.04 6.80 9.92
N GLY A 422 23.08 6.59 10.83
CA GLY A 422 23.26 5.72 12.00
C GLY A 422 23.37 4.22 11.68
N GLY A 423 22.79 3.76 10.57
CA GLY A 423 22.83 2.35 10.17
C GLY A 423 24.17 1.88 9.59
N ALA A 424 24.98 2.80 9.05
CA ALA A 424 26.23 2.45 8.36
C ALA A 424 27.45 2.33 9.28
N THR A 425 27.34 2.73 10.55
CA THR A 425 28.48 2.79 11.50
C THR A 425 28.59 1.57 12.41
N ARG A 426 27.73 0.55 12.26
CA ARG A 426 28.08 -0.80 12.73
C ARG A 426 29.12 -1.36 11.77
N GLY A 427 30.37 -0.95 11.98
CA GLY A 427 31.52 -1.58 11.36
C GLY A 427 31.43 -3.10 11.59
N PRO A 428 31.86 -3.93 10.63
CA PRO A 428 32.01 -5.34 10.89
C PRO A 428 32.87 -5.47 12.14
N SER A 429 32.31 -6.03 13.21
CA SER A 429 33.08 -6.38 14.39
C SER A 429 34.29 -7.18 13.92
N GLU A 430 35.49 -6.69 14.23
CA GLU A 430 36.78 -7.26 13.82
C GLU A 430 37.04 -8.68 14.39
N GLU A 431 36.05 -9.33 15.03
CA GLU A 431 36.17 -10.64 15.65
C GLU A 431 35.96 -11.85 14.71
N GLU A 432 35.71 -11.66 13.42
CA GLU A 432 35.63 -12.79 12.47
C GLU A 432 36.68 -12.68 11.35
N SER A 433 37.94 -12.50 11.75
CA SER A 433 39.11 -12.85 10.92
C SER A 433 39.34 -14.38 10.88
N GLY A 434 38.25 -15.13 10.64
CA GLY A 434 38.29 -16.54 10.28
C GLY A 434 38.69 -16.67 8.82
N SER A 435 39.99 -16.78 8.58
CA SER A 435 40.65 -17.04 7.29
C SER A 435 39.89 -17.99 6.36
N TYR A 436 39.04 -17.45 5.47
CA TYR A 436 38.51 -18.19 4.34
C TYR A 436 39.43 -17.94 3.14
N ARG A 437 40.42 -18.83 2.96
CA ARG A 437 41.18 -18.92 1.70
C ARG A 437 40.20 -19.28 0.58
N GLY A 438 39.83 -18.30 -0.23
CA GLY A 438 39.15 -18.56 -1.49
C GLY A 438 40.05 -19.40 -2.41
N PRO A 439 39.50 -20.31 -3.22
CA PRO A 439 40.27 -21.07 -4.18
C PRO A 439 40.89 -20.13 -5.22
N SER A 440 42.21 -20.24 -5.37
CA SER A 440 43.00 -19.50 -6.35
C SER A 440 42.44 -19.68 -7.75
N LEU A 441 42.12 -18.57 -8.42
CA LEU A 441 41.75 -18.56 -9.84
C LEU A 441 42.91 -19.13 -10.69
N PRO A 442 42.62 -19.96 -11.70
CA PRO A 442 43.64 -20.44 -12.61
C PRO A 442 44.23 -19.26 -13.43
N PRO A 443 45.53 -19.30 -13.73
CA PRO A 443 46.18 -18.25 -14.50
C PRO A 443 45.61 -18.15 -15.92
N PRO A 444 45.61 -16.96 -16.53
CA PRO A 444 45.11 -16.76 -17.88
C PRO A 444 45.95 -17.55 -18.90
N PRO A 445 45.32 -18.06 -19.98
CA PRO A 445 46.03 -18.79 -21.03
C PRO A 445 46.97 -17.85 -21.81
N PRO A 446 48.09 -18.38 -22.32
CA PRO A 446 49.06 -17.59 -23.09
C PRO A 446 48.47 -17.11 -24.42
N PRO A 447 48.93 -15.95 -24.93
CA PRO A 447 48.46 -15.39 -26.20
C PRO A 447 48.84 -16.30 -27.37
N ILE A 448 47.86 -16.55 -28.25
CA ILE A 448 48.04 -17.33 -29.48
C ILE A 448 48.76 -16.45 -30.53
N PRO A 449 49.96 -16.84 -31.01
CA PRO A 449 50.62 -16.12 -32.08
C PRO A 449 50.15 -16.66 -33.43
N GLY A 450 49.58 -15.80 -34.28
CA GLY A 450 49.39 -16.13 -35.70
C GLY A 450 48.07 -15.68 -36.30
N GLY A 451 47.90 -14.37 -36.47
CA GLY A 451 46.89 -13.82 -37.38
C GLY A 451 47.57 -13.38 -38.69
N ILE A 452 47.59 -14.27 -39.69
CA ILE A 452 47.99 -13.94 -41.06
C ILE A 452 46.96 -12.96 -41.63
N LYS A 453 47.41 -11.74 -41.95
CA LYS A 453 46.63 -10.78 -42.74
C LYS A 453 46.55 -11.27 -44.19
N ARG A 454 45.34 -11.29 -44.75
CA ARG A 454 45.08 -11.13 -46.17
C ARG A 454 44.14 -9.96 -46.36
#